data_AF-A0A938QR50-F1
#
_entry.id   AF-A0A938QR50-F1
#
_cell.length_a   1.000
_cell.length_b   1.000
_cell.length_c   1.000
_cell.angle_alpha   90.00
_cell.angle_beta   90.00
_cell.angle_gamma   90.00
#
_symmetry.space_group_name_H-M   'P 1'
#
loop_
_entity.id
_entity.type
_entity.pdbx_description
1 polymer ?
#
loop_
_entity_poly.entity_id
_entity_poly.type
_entity_poly.pdbx_seq_one_letter_code
_entity_poly.pdbx_strand_id
1 'polypeptide(L)' 'MPQRTQLQLLRILQEAVTDALRDADGKVITVRARWHADKGAVVLVVQDHGRGLPGRHAGRRRGTRRGGRRR' A
#
# COMPACT_ATOMS: atom_id res chain seq x y z
N MET A 1 16.42 8.73 -9.59
CA MET A 1 15.62 9.04 -8.38
C MET A 1 16.50 8.87 -7.14
N PRO A 2 16.36 9.70 -6.11
CA PRO A 2 17.09 9.55 -4.85
C PRO A 2 16.76 8.22 -4.16
N GLN A 3 17.75 7.57 -3.54
CA GLN A 3 17.62 6.25 -2.90
C GLN A 3 16.54 6.21 -1.81
N ARG A 4 16.38 7.32 -1.08
CA ARG A 4 15.31 7.50 -0.07
C ARG A 4 13.90 7.42 -0.68
N THR A 5 13.71 7.98 -1.87
CA THR A 5 12.41 7.99 -2.57
C THR A 5 12.03 6.58 -3.01
N GLN A 6 12.99 5.80 -3.50
CA GLN A 6 12.76 4.40 -3.89
C GLN A 6 12.31 3.55 -2.69
N LEU A 7 12.96 3.71 -1.54
CA LEU A 7 12.58 2.99 -0.31
C LEU A 7 11.20 3.40 0.21
N GLN A 8 10.84 4.68 0.10
CA GLN A 8 9.51 5.15 0.48
C GLN A 8 8.42 4.57 -0.42
N LEU A 9 8.64 4.56 -1.74
CA LEU A 9 7.71 3.95 -2.70
C LEU A 9 7.56 2.45 -2.46
N LEU A 10 8.67 1.73 -2.24
CA LEU A 10 8.64 0.31 -1.90
C LEU A 10 7.82 0.05 -0.64
N ARG A 11 7.97 0.88 0.39
CA ARG A 11 7.23 0.73 1.65
C ARG A 11 5.73 0.97 1.47
N ILE A 12 5.34 1.98 0.69
CA ILE A 12 3.93 2.26 0.38
C ILE A 12 3.32 1.07 -0.38
N LEU A 13 4.04 0.53 -1.37
CA LEU A 13 3.62 -0.64 -2.13
C LEU A 13 3.48 -1.88 -1.25
N GLN A 14 4.47 -2.15 -0.40
CA GLN A 14 4.44 -3.30 0.51
C GLN A 14 3.24 -3.27 1.44
N GLU A 15 2.91 -2.12 2.03
CA GLU A 15 1.74 -1.99 2.90
C GLU A 15 0.45 -2.26 2.13
N ALA A 16 0.27 -1.62 0.97
CA ALA A 16 -0.93 -1.77 0.15
C ALA A 16 -1.15 -3.22 -0.33
N VAL A 17 -0.08 -3.89 -0.75
CA VAL A 17 -0.14 -5.31 -1.15
C VAL A 17 -0.42 -6.21 0.04
N THR A 18 0.18 -5.93 1.20
CA THR A 18 -0.05 -6.71 2.43
C THR A 18 -1.50 -6.60 2.88
N ASP A 19 -2.07 -5.40 2.86
CA ASP A 19 -3.48 -5.17 3.20
C ASP A 19 -4.40 -5.89 2.21
N ALA A 20 -4.12 -5.82 0.89
CA ALA A 20 -4.87 -6.53 -0.13
C ALA A 20 -4.84 -8.07 0.04
N LEU A 21 -3.66 -8.65 0.34
CA LEU A 21 -3.53 -10.08 0.57
C LEU A 21 -4.21 -10.53 1.87
N ARG A 22 -4.09 -9.74 2.93
CA ARG A 22 -4.55 -10.12 4.26
C ARG A 22 -6.05 -9.97 4.44
N ASP A 23 -6.61 -8.86 3.97
CA ASP A 23 -7.97 -8.47 4.31
C ASP A 23 -8.98 -8.87 3.21
N ALA A 24 -8.55 -8.98 1.94
CA ALA A 24 -9.47 -9.18 0.83
C ALA A 24 -9.52 -10.62 0.27
N ASP A 25 -8.61 -11.51 0.70
CA ASP A 25 -8.42 -12.85 0.11
C ASP A 25 -8.18 -12.78 -1.42
N GLY A 26 -7.57 -11.68 -1.86
CA GLY A 26 -7.32 -11.38 -3.26
C GLY A 26 -6.24 -12.29 -3.82
N LYS A 27 -6.62 -13.25 -4.69
CA LYS A 27 -5.68 -14.17 -5.37
C LYS A 27 -4.86 -13.49 -6.47
N VAL A 28 -5.31 -12.33 -6.94
CA VAL A 28 -4.69 -11.56 -8.00
C VAL A 28 -4.62 -10.10 -7.58
N ILE A 29 -3.41 -9.54 -7.63
CA ILE A 29 -3.14 -8.13 -7.34
C ILE A 29 -2.55 -7.50 -8.59
N THR A 30 -3.18 -6.42 -9.04
CA THR A 30 -2.71 -5.62 -10.17
C THR A 30 -2.12 -4.32 -9.65
N VAL A 31 -0.86 -4.05 -10.00
CA VAL A 31 -0.19 -2.77 -9.71
C VAL A 31 0.01 -2.02 -11.01
N ARG A 32 -0.47 -0.77 -11.09
CA ARG A 32 -0.31 0.10 -12.26
C ARG A 32 0.30 1.42 -11.84
N ALA A 33 1.33 1.86 -12.56
CA ALA A 33 1.89 3.20 -12.42
C ALA A 33 1.63 3.97 -13.71
N ARG A 34 1.03 5.16 -13.61
CA ARG A 34 0.80 6.05 -14.74
C ARG A 34 1.41 7.40 -14.46
N TRP A 35 2.24 7.88 -15.39
CA TRP A 35 2.70 9.26 -15.36
C TRP A 35 1.60 10.18 -15.90
N HIS A 36 1.26 11.20 -15.11
CA HIS A 36 0.34 12.28 -15.46
C HIS A 36 1.17 13.54 -15.68
N ALA A 37 1.53 13.79 -16.95
CA ALA A 37 2.41 14.91 -17.33
C ALA A 37 1.79 16.27 -17.01
N ASP A 38 0.48 16.39 -17.14
CA ASP A 38 -0.33 17.56 -16.77
C ASP A 38 -0.21 17.93 -15.28
N LYS A 39 -0.02 16.92 -14.42
CA LYS A 39 0.08 17.09 -12.96
C LYS A 39 1.51 16.97 -12.44
N GLY A 40 2.47 16.68 -13.32
CA GLY A 40 3.85 16.35 -12.92
C GLY A 40 3.92 15.22 -11.90
N ALA A 41 3.00 14.25 -11.96
CA ALA A 41 2.81 13.26 -10.89
C ALA A 41 2.75 11.83 -11.43
N VAL A 42 3.30 10.88 -10.66
CA VAL A 42 3.06 9.45 -10.86
C VAL A 42 1.86 9.06 -10.01
N VAL A 43 0.83 8.51 -10.64
CA VAL A 43 -0.30 7.88 -9.95
C VAL A 43 -0.06 6.38 -9.91
N LEU A 44 -0.05 5.84 -8.69
CA LEU A 44 0.10 4.41 -8.44
C LEU A 44 -1.26 3.85 -7.98
N VAL A 45 -1.72 2.82 -8.66
CA VAL A 45 -2.98 2.12 -8.35
C VAL A 45 -2.65 0.68 -8.00
N VAL A 46 -3.07 0.25 -6.82
CA VAL A 46 -3.04 -1.15 -6.38
C VAL A 46 -4.50 -1.62 -6.33
N GLN A 47 -4.83 -2.63 -7.13
CA GLN A 47 -6.17 -3.18 -7.22
C GLN A 47 -6.12 -4.67 -6.89
N ASP A 48 -6.92 -5.10 -5.91
CA ASP A 48 -7.20 -6.50 -5.65
C ASP A 48 -8.55 -6.92 -6.24
N HIS A 49 -8.68 -8.20 -6.56
CA HIS A 49 -9.94 -8.81 -7.00
C HIS A 49 -10.60 -9.61 -5.86
N GLY A 50 -10.36 -9.21 -4.62
CA GLY A 50 -10.92 -9.84 -3.43
C GLY A 50 -12.31 -9.32 -3.07
N ARG A 51 -12.75 -9.60 -1.85
CA ARG A 51 -14.07 -9.19 -1.32
C ARG A 51 -14.22 -7.68 -1.10
N GLY A 52 -13.13 -6.92 -1.26
CA GLY A 52 -13.06 -5.50 -0.96
C GLY A 52 -13.01 -5.22 0.55
N LEU A 53 -12.82 -3.95 0.92
CA LEU A 53 -12.80 -3.52 2.32
C LEU A 53 -14.23 -3.18 2.78
N PRO A 54 -14.70 -3.69 3.94
CA PRO A 54 -15.96 -3.22 4.51
C PRO A 54 -15.84 -1.72 4.79
N GLY A 55 -16.89 -0.96 4.44
CA GLY A 55 -16.93 0.50 4.27
C GLY A 55 -16.61 1.40 5.48
N ARG A 56 -15.78 0.97 6.43
CA ARG A 56 -15.33 1.74 7.59
C ARG A 56 -13.82 1.67 7.87
N HIS A 57 -13.01 0.97 7.08
CA HIS A 57 -11.59 0.74 7.41
C HIS A 57 -10.54 1.47 6.58
N ALA A 58 -10.90 2.34 5.63
CA ALA A 58 -9.92 3.13 4.87
C ALA A 58 -9.17 4.22 5.69
N GLY A 59 -9.50 4.40 6.99
CA GLY A 59 -9.07 5.55 7.77
C GLY A 59 -8.10 5.33 8.94
N ARG A 60 -7.83 4.12 9.41
CA ARG A 60 -6.96 3.94 10.61
C ARG A 60 -6.24 2.59 10.65
N ARG A 61 -5.05 2.51 10.08
CA ARG A 61 -3.98 1.68 10.66
C ARG A 61 -2.87 2.61 11.15
N ARG A 62 -2.96 2.92 12.45
CA ARG A 62 -1.99 3.69 13.23
C ARG A 62 -0.69 2.89 13.20
N GLY A 63 0.40 3.51 12.75
CA GLY A 63 1.70 2.86 12.71
C GLY A 63 2.10 2.32 14.08
N THR A 64 2.28 1.01 14.18
CA THR A 64 3.02 0.39 15.27
C THR A 64 4.36 -0.09 14.73
N ARG A 65 5.36 0.79 14.78
CA ARG A 65 6.76 0.40 14.80
C ARG A 65 7.05 -0.28 16.14
N ARG A 66 7.32 -1.59 16.07
CA ARG A 66 8.35 -2.38 16.77
C ARG A 66 8.89 -1.86 18.13
N GLY A 67 8.85 -2.75 19.13
CA GLY A 67 9.96 -2.94 20.09
C GLY A 67 9.58 -2.93 21.58
N GLY A 68 9.94 -3.99 22.31
CA GLY A 68 10.07 -3.90 23.78
C GLY A 68 9.82 -5.17 24.58
N ARG A 69 10.78 -6.10 24.57
CA ARG A 69 10.95 -7.16 25.57
C ARG A 69 11.19 -6.51 26.96
N ARG A 70 10.48 -6.94 28.01
CA ARG A 70 10.73 -6.81 29.48
C ARG A 70 9.39 -7.17 30.16
N ARG A 71 9.25 -8.06 31.14
CA ARG A 71 10.15 -8.79 32.03
C ARG A 71 9.63 -10.20 32.18
#